data_AF-A0A962FAJ2-F1
#
_entry.id   AF-A0A962FAJ2-F1
#
_cell.length_a   1.000
_cell.length_b   1.000
_cell.length_c   1.000
_cell.angle_alpha   90.00
_cell.angle_beta   90.00
_cell.angle_gamma   90.00
#
_symmetry.space_group_name_H-M   'P 1'
#
loop_
_entity.id
_entity.type
_entity.pdbx_description
1 polymer ?
#
loop_
_entity_poly.entity_id
_entity_poly.type
_entity_poly.pdbx_seq_one_letter_code
_entity_poly.pdbx_strand_id
1 'polypeptide(L)'
;VRIGNLTMTNHPIHIHGHEFTVTGTDGGFVPPGAAWPEVTVDIAVGQMRAIEFVADELGDWAMHCHKSHHTMNAMGHSVKTYIGVDLKSMQKKVGKIAPGYMAMGERGMADMGAMEMPLPDNTLPMMTGYAQFGPVEMGGMFSVLKVREGLASGDYKDPGWYKHPQGTVAHLVDERDAAAAPRAKDTLDPQSTKVDVHAVKPGGSHRHNN
;
A
#
# COMPACT_ATOMS: atom_id res chain seq x y z
N VAL A 1 11.77 12.05 10.96
CA VAL A 1 11.66 10.58 11.08
C VAL A 1 12.98 9.92 10.66
N ARG A 2 13.43 8.87 11.35
CA ARG A 2 14.65 8.12 11.00
C ARG A 2 14.29 6.68 10.68
N ILE A 3 14.80 6.15 9.58
CA ILE A 3 14.40 4.86 9.04
C ILE A 3 15.66 4.09 8.66
N GLY A 4 15.75 2.84 9.09
CA GLY A 4 16.84 1.93 8.73
C GLY A 4 16.29 0.64 8.13
N ASN A 5 16.90 0.17 7.05
CA ASN A 5 16.54 -1.09 6.41
C ASN A 5 17.44 -2.23 6.90
N LEU A 6 16.87 -3.08 7.76
CA LEU A 6 17.54 -4.27 8.31
C LEU A 6 17.26 -5.54 7.51
N THR A 7 16.60 -5.44 6.36
CA THR A 7 16.20 -6.57 5.52
C THR A 7 17.07 -6.67 4.27
N MET A 8 16.96 -7.79 3.55
CA MET A 8 17.73 -8.06 2.33
C MET A 8 17.06 -7.57 1.03
N THR A 9 16.08 -6.67 1.12
CA THR A 9 15.42 -6.03 -0.03
C THR A 9 15.25 -4.54 0.23
N ASN A 10 15.21 -3.72 -0.81
CA ASN A 10 14.99 -2.28 -0.66
C ASN A 10 13.54 -1.97 -0.23
N HIS A 11 13.34 -0.86 0.48
CA HIS A 11 12.01 -0.40 0.91
C HIS A 11 11.81 1.07 0.56
N PRO A 12 10.97 1.40 -0.44
CA PRO A 12 10.55 2.76 -0.71
C PRO A 12 9.53 3.19 0.34
N ILE A 13 9.88 4.11 1.23
CA ILE A 13 8.97 4.60 2.27
C ILE A 13 8.26 5.86 1.78
N HIS A 14 6.93 5.80 1.78
CA HIS A 14 6.02 6.85 1.34
C HIS A 14 5.20 7.38 2.52
N ILE A 15 4.94 8.69 2.52
CA ILE A 15 4.05 9.38 3.46
C ILE A 15 2.95 10.08 2.66
N HIS A 16 1.70 9.80 3.02
CA HIS A 16 0.55 10.46 2.42
C HIS A 16 0.41 11.89 2.96
N GLY A 17 -0.12 12.78 2.14
CA GLY A 17 -0.43 14.16 2.52
C GLY A 17 0.78 15.06 2.81
N HIS A 18 2.00 14.53 2.80
CA HIS A 18 3.20 15.30 3.14
C HIS A 18 4.30 15.11 2.12
N GLU A 19 4.91 16.23 1.75
CA GLU A 19 6.25 16.26 1.18
C GLU A 19 7.26 16.26 2.32
N PHE A 20 8.41 15.65 2.10
CA PHE A 20 9.50 15.65 3.07
C PHE A 20 10.84 15.92 2.39
N THR A 21 11.80 16.41 3.16
CA THR A 21 13.18 16.55 2.73
C THR A 21 13.99 15.38 3.30
N VAL A 22 14.80 14.72 2.47
CA VAL A 22 15.79 13.76 2.92
C VAL A 22 17.01 14.54 3.43
N THR A 23 17.20 14.56 4.75
CA THR A 23 18.22 15.38 5.44
C THR A 23 19.40 14.56 5.96
N GLY A 24 19.36 13.23 5.85
CA GLY A 24 20.47 12.39 6.26
C GLY A 24 20.50 11.02 5.60
N THR A 25 21.71 10.47 5.54
CA THR A 25 22.02 9.14 5.01
C THR A 25 22.60 8.25 6.12
N ASP A 26 23.09 7.07 5.75
CA ASP A 26 23.87 6.17 6.60
C ASP A 26 25.15 6.83 7.17
N GLY A 27 25.65 7.89 6.52
CA GLY A 27 26.77 8.70 7.00
C GLY A 27 26.40 9.81 7.99
N GLY A 28 25.12 9.98 8.31
CA GLY A 28 24.62 11.06 9.17
C GLY A 28 23.90 12.16 8.39
N PHE A 29 23.71 13.32 9.03
CA PHE A 29 23.04 14.46 8.40
C PHE A 29 23.89 15.05 7.27
N VAL A 30 23.25 15.38 6.15
CA VAL A 30 23.89 16.06 5.03
C VAL A 30 23.76 17.57 5.17
N PRO A 31 24.67 18.37 4.58
CA PRO A 31 24.49 19.82 4.51
C PRO A 31 23.17 20.19 3.81
N PRO A 32 22.51 21.31 4.15
CA PRO A 32 21.24 21.70 3.55
C PRO A 32 21.24 21.75 2.02
N GLY A 33 22.34 22.15 1.39
CA GLY A 33 22.47 22.18 -0.07
C GLY A 33 22.59 20.80 -0.75
N ALA A 34 22.76 19.73 0.03
CA ALA A 34 22.79 18.34 -0.43
C ALA A 34 21.52 17.56 -0.02
N ALA A 35 20.64 18.17 0.76
CA ALA A 35 19.32 17.62 1.05
C ALA A 35 18.39 17.79 -0.16
N TRP A 36 17.40 16.91 -0.31
CA TRP A 36 16.48 16.96 -1.46
C TRP A 36 15.04 16.62 -1.06
N PRO A 37 14.03 17.21 -1.72
CA PRO A 37 12.62 16.93 -1.46
C PRO A 37 12.17 15.63 -2.11
N GLU A 38 11.26 14.91 -1.45
CA GLU A 38 10.63 13.68 -1.89
C GLU A 38 9.24 13.52 -1.25
N VAL A 39 8.41 12.66 -1.85
CA VAL A 39 7.23 12.07 -1.18
C VAL A 39 7.43 10.58 -0.90
N THR A 40 8.47 9.98 -1.50
CA THR A 40 8.86 8.59 -1.31
C THR A 40 10.38 8.49 -1.40
N VAL A 41 11.03 7.80 -0.47
CA VAL A 41 12.48 7.57 -0.52
C VAL A 41 12.79 6.08 -0.46
N ASP A 42 13.60 5.61 -1.41
CA ASP A 42 14.10 4.24 -1.38
C ASP A 42 15.22 4.07 -0.35
N ILE A 43 15.12 2.99 0.42
CA ILE A 43 16.09 2.61 1.44
C ILE A 43 16.63 1.23 1.07
N ALA A 44 17.82 1.19 0.49
CA ALA A 44 18.46 -0.07 0.10
C ALA A 44 18.91 -0.88 1.34
N VAL A 45 19.35 -2.11 1.10
CA VAL A 45 19.82 -3.03 2.16
C VAL A 45 20.91 -2.38 3.00
N GLY A 46 20.71 -2.34 4.32
CA GLY A 46 21.65 -1.75 5.28
C GLY A 46 21.68 -0.22 5.30
N GLN A 47 20.92 0.45 4.43
CA GLN A 47 20.89 1.91 4.40
C GLN A 47 20.00 2.49 5.49
N MET A 48 20.32 3.73 5.85
CA MET A 48 19.48 4.59 6.67
C MET A 48 19.12 5.86 5.92
N ARG A 49 17.96 6.43 6.26
CA ARG A 49 17.53 7.76 5.85
C ARG A 49 16.98 8.53 7.04
N ALA A 50 17.31 9.81 7.11
CA ALA A 50 16.60 10.77 7.94
C ALA A 50 15.76 11.64 7.00
N ILE A 51 14.48 11.77 7.32
CA ILE A 51 13.54 12.64 6.60
C ILE A 51 12.93 13.65 7.56
N GLU A 52 12.72 14.85 7.08
CA GLU A 52 12.11 15.95 7.82
C GLU A 52 10.94 16.52 7.03
N PHE A 53 9.85 16.81 7.72
CA PHE A 53 8.67 17.42 7.13
C PHE A 53 8.00 18.30 8.16
N VAL A 54 7.25 19.29 7.69
CA VAL A 54 6.36 20.09 8.52
C VAL A 54 5.05 19.33 8.60
N ALA A 55 4.57 19.05 9.82
CA ALA A 55 3.29 18.36 10.03
C ALA A 55 2.14 19.39 10.12
N ASP A 56 1.91 20.10 9.02
CA ASP A 56 0.90 21.16 8.89
C ASP A 56 -0.42 20.67 8.30
N GLU A 57 -0.43 19.50 7.66
CA GLU A 57 -1.64 18.88 7.13
C GLU A 57 -2.38 18.07 8.19
N LEU A 58 -3.42 18.66 8.79
CA LEU A 58 -4.22 18.01 9.83
C LEU A 58 -4.97 16.79 9.28
N GLY A 59 -4.75 15.62 9.88
CA GLY A 59 -5.36 14.39 9.37
C GLY A 59 -4.76 13.12 9.96
N ASP A 60 -5.24 11.99 9.45
CA ASP A 60 -4.67 10.66 9.69
C ASP A 60 -4.02 10.18 8.39
N TRP A 61 -2.69 10.15 8.35
CA TRP A 61 -1.94 9.93 7.11
C TRP A 61 -1.21 8.59 7.12
N ALA A 62 -1.35 7.83 6.05
CA ALA A 62 -0.64 6.58 5.89
C ALA A 62 0.86 6.84 5.67
N MET A 63 1.70 6.15 6.44
CA MET A 63 3.13 6.00 6.20
C MET A 63 3.42 4.53 6.00
N HIS A 64 3.94 4.15 4.83
CA HIS A 64 4.14 2.75 4.50
C HIS A 64 5.23 2.52 3.45
N CYS A 65 5.65 1.26 3.32
CA CYS A 65 6.45 0.84 2.19
C CYS A 65 5.58 0.82 0.92
N HIS A 66 6.02 1.47 -0.15
CA HIS A 66 5.29 1.61 -1.41
C HIS A 66 5.50 0.43 -2.38
N LYS A 67 5.96 -0.71 -1.86
CA LYS A 67 5.97 -1.98 -2.58
C LYS A 67 4.68 -2.73 -2.24
N SER A 68 3.78 -2.87 -3.21
CA SER A 68 2.47 -3.51 -3.01
C SER A 68 2.57 -4.90 -2.38
N HIS A 69 3.56 -5.71 -2.76
CA HIS A 69 3.75 -7.04 -2.18
C HIS A 69 4.20 -7.03 -0.70
N HIS A 70 4.92 -6.00 -0.29
CA HIS A 70 5.42 -5.90 1.07
C HIS A 70 4.34 -5.49 2.08
N THR A 71 3.21 -4.96 1.61
CA THR A 71 2.07 -4.61 2.46
C THR A 71 1.15 -5.81 2.66
N MET A 72 1.45 -6.98 2.06
CA MET A 72 0.58 -8.16 2.10
C MET A 72 1.19 -9.34 2.88
N ASN A 73 2.35 -9.16 3.53
CA ASN A 73 3.05 -10.16 4.35
C ASN A 73 3.04 -11.58 3.76
N ALA A 74 2.23 -12.49 4.29
CA ALA A 74 2.22 -13.92 3.98
C ALA A 74 1.56 -14.28 2.64
N MET A 75 1.17 -13.30 1.82
CA MET A 75 0.54 -13.55 0.52
C MET A 75 1.57 -14.01 -0.52
N GLY A 76 1.29 -15.16 -1.15
CA GLY A 76 2.18 -15.76 -2.15
C GLY A 76 2.11 -15.09 -3.53
N HIS A 77 3.23 -15.10 -4.26
CA HIS A 77 3.36 -14.49 -5.59
C HIS A 77 3.12 -15.46 -6.75
N SER A 78 3.14 -16.77 -6.48
CA SER A 78 3.09 -17.82 -7.52
C SER A 78 1.69 -18.36 -7.79
N VAL A 79 0.68 -17.83 -7.10
CA VAL A 79 -0.72 -18.23 -7.27
C VAL A 79 -1.42 -17.27 -8.23
N LYS A 80 -2.21 -17.83 -9.16
CA LYS A 80 -3.03 -17.02 -10.07
C LYS A 80 -4.08 -16.25 -9.26
N THR A 81 -4.42 -15.04 -9.72
CA THR A 81 -5.53 -14.30 -9.11
C THR A 81 -6.84 -15.04 -9.36
N TYR A 82 -7.65 -15.16 -8.31
CA TYR A 82 -8.98 -15.80 -8.37
C TYR A 82 -10.12 -14.78 -8.29
N ILE A 83 -9.82 -13.49 -8.42
CA ILE A 83 -10.84 -12.42 -8.41
C ILE A 83 -11.85 -12.69 -9.53
N GLY A 84 -13.13 -12.76 -9.15
CA GLY A 84 -14.25 -13.04 -10.07
C GLY A 84 -14.47 -14.51 -10.42
N VAL A 85 -13.73 -15.46 -9.83
CA VAL A 85 -13.93 -16.90 -10.03
C VAL A 85 -14.82 -17.46 -8.92
N ASP A 86 -15.92 -18.15 -9.25
CA ASP A 86 -16.76 -18.85 -8.25
C ASP A 86 -16.01 -20.06 -7.67
N LEU A 87 -15.53 -19.91 -6.43
CA LEU A 87 -14.76 -20.95 -5.75
C LEU A 87 -15.62 -21.93 -4.95
N LYS A 88 -16.95 -21.80 -4.92
CA LYS A 88 -17.84 -22.63 -4.07
C LYS A 88 -17.72 -24.12 -4.35
N SER A 89 -17.68 -24.48 -5.63
CA SER A 89 -17.60 -25.90 -6.05
C SER A 89 -16.25 -26.53 -5.68
N MET A 90 -15.18 -25.73 -5.71
CA MET A 90 -13.83 -26.12 -5.35
C MET A 90 -13.68 -26.23 -3.83
N GLN A 91 -14.17 -25.26 -3.06
CA GLN A 91 -14.21 -25.29 -1.60
C GLN A 91 -14.93 -26.54 -1.08
N LYS A 92 -16.08 -26.91 -1.67
CA LYS A 92 -16.84 -28.12 -1.30
C LYS A 92 -16.05 -29.42 -1.53
N LYS A 93 -15.18 -29.45 -2.54
CA LYS A 93 -14.32 -30.63 -2.83
C LYS A 93 -13.11 -30.67 -1.90
N VAL A 94 -12.42 -29.54 -1.73
CA VAL A 94 -11.22 -29.45 -0.90
C VAL A 94 -11.55 -29.64 0.58
N GLY A 95 -12.68 -29.09 1.05
CA GLY A 95 -13.13 -29.23 2.44
C GLY A 95 -13.41 -30.67 2.87
N LYS A 96 -13.58 -31.62 1.93
CA LYS A 96 -13.69 -33.06 2.24
C LYS A 96 -12.35 -33.68 2.64
N ILE A 97 -11.24 -33.09 2.20
CA ILE A 97 -9.88 -33.59 2.39
C ILE A 97 -9.17 -32.77 3.48
N ALA A 98 -9.41 -31.46 3.52
CA ALA A 98 -8.86 -30.53 4.50
C ALA A 98 -10.01 -29.80 5.23
N PRO A 99 -10.51 -30.37 6.34
CA PRO A 99 -11.51 -29.71 7.18
C PRO A 99 -10.98 -28.36 7.66
N GLY A 100 -11.72 -27.28 7.38
CA GLY A 100 -11.30 -25.90 7.69
C GLY A 100 -10.75 -25.10 6.50
N TYR A 101 -10.65 -25.68 5.30
CA TYR A 101 -10.30 -24.91 4.10
C TYR A 101 -11.35 -23.85 3.77
N MET A 102 -10.91 -22.59 3.68
CA MET A 102 -11.73 -21.46 3.23
C MET A 102 -11.18 -20.93 1.91
N ALA A 103 -12.09 -20.76 0.94
CA ALA A 103 -11.74 -20.15 -0.32
C ALA A 103 -11.60 -18.64 -0.12
N MET A 104 -10.42 -18.12 -0.47
CA MET A 104 -10.02 -16.74 -0.20
C MET A 104 -9.72 -16.03 -1.53
N GLY A 105 -10.01 -14.72 -1.60
CA GLY A 105 -9.61 -13.87 -2.72
C GLY A 105 -10.55 -13.81 -3.94
N GLU A 106 -11.79 -14.31 -3.85
CA GLU A 106 -12.78 -14.16 -4.94
C GLU A 106 -13.20 -12.70 -5.16
N ARG A 107 -13.17 -11.85 -4.12
CA ARG A 107 -13.56 -10.42 -4.20
C ARG A 107 -12.45 -9.43 -3.83
N GLY A 108 -11.19 -9.88 -3.82
CA GLY A 108 -10.03 -9.06 -3.45
C GLY A 108 -9.67 -9.13 -1.97
N MET A 109 -8.72 -8.28 -1.55
CA MET A 109 -8.17 -8.30 -0.18
C MET A 109 -9.13 -7.73 0.87
N ALA A 110 -10.11 -6.92 0.48
CA ALA A 110 -11.08 -6.35 1.42
C ALA A 110 -11.96 -7.38 2.11
N ASP A 111 -12.35 -8.43 1.37
CA ASP A 111 -13.06 -9.56 1.95
C ASP A 111 -12.22 -10.30 3.00
N MET A 112 -10.89 -10.27 2.88
CA MET A 112 -9.96 -10.87 3.83
C MET A 112 -9.84 -10.04 5.11
N GLY A 113 -9.87 -8.71 4.98
CA GLY A 113 -9.79 -7.80 6.11
C GLY A 113 -11.00 -7.87 7.06
N ALA A 114 -12.15 -8.35 6.56
CA ALA A 114 -13.36 -8.57 7.36
C ALA A 114 -13.39 -9.94 8.06
N MET A 115 -12.46 -10.85 7.77
CA MET A 115 -12.42 -12.21 8.31
C MET A 115 -11.20 -12.38 9.24
N GLU A 116 -11.39 -12.12 10.53
CA GLU A 116 -10.37 -12.38 11.53
C GLU A 116 -10.17 -13.89 11.71
N MET A 117 -8.99 -14.38 11.34
CA MET A 117 -8.57 -15.75 11.60
C MET A 117 -7.44 -15.77 12.63
N PRO A 118 -7.41 -16.76 13.54
CA PRO A 118 -6.24 -16.95 14.39
C PRO A 118 -5.02 -17.25 13.52
N LEU A 119 -4.02 -16.36 13.62
CA LEU A 119 -2.74 -16.50 12.94
C LEU A 119 -1.83 -17.44 13.74
N PRO A 120 -0.97 -18.25 13.09
CA PRO A 120 0.07 -18.98 13.80
C PRO A 120 1.01 -18.02 14.53
N ASP A 121 1.47 -18.39 15.73
CA ASP A 121 2.26 -17.53 16.64
C ASP A 121 3.50 -16.85 16.00
N ASN A 122 4.09 -17.45 14.97
CA ASN A 122 5.27 -16.94 14.27
C ASN A 122 4.97 -16.22 12.95
N THR A 123 3.73 -15.76 12.76
CA THR A 123 3.30 -15.09 11.51
C THR A 123 3.13 -13.60 11.76
N LEU A 124 3.71 -12.77 10.88
CA LEU A 124 3.45 -11.34 10.91
C LEU A 124 1.95 -11.06 10.64
N PRO A 125 1.34 -10.08 11.30
CA PRO A 125 -0.07 -9.77 11.12
C PRO A 125 -0.38 -9.52 9.63
N MET A 126 -1.34 -10.24 9.07
CA MET A 126 -1.77 -10.01 7.68
C MET A 126 -2.56 -8.71 7.52
N MET A 127 -2.97 -8.10 8.63
CA MET A 127 -3.73 -6.85 8.75
C MET A 127 -3.07 -5.98 9.82
N THR A 128 -3.03 -4.66 9.62
CA THR A 128 -2.53 -3.70 10.63
C THR A 128 -3.62 -3.24 11.61
N GLY A 129 -4.87 -3.66 11.40
CA GLY A 129 -6.00 -3.35 12.27
C GLY A 129 -7.07 -2.52 11.56
N TYR A 130 -7.72 -1.61 12.29
CA TYR A 130 -8.78 -0.73 11.76
C TYR A 130 -8.35 0.73 11.79
N ALA A 131 -8.60 1.44 10.69
CA ALA A 131 -8.58 2.90 10.61
C ALA A 131 -10.01 3.45 10.76
N GLN A 132 -10.16 4.77 10.73
CA GLN A 132 -11.44 5.46 10.88
C GLN A 132 -12.57 4.95 9.96
N PHE A 133 -12.22 4.50 8.75
CA PHE A 133 -13.19 4.12 7.73
C PHE A 133 -13.24 2.62 7.42
N GLY A 134 -12.52 1.79 8.16
CA GLY A 134 -12.52 0.35 7.95
C GLY A 134 -11.18 -0.33 8.19
N PRO A 135 -11.06 -1.61 7.80
CA PRO A 135 -9.84 -2.38 8.00
C PRO A 135 -8.67 -1.85 7.17
N VAL A 136 -7.48 -1.85 7.75
CA VAL A 136 -6.21 -1.54 7.10
C VAL A 136 -5.58 -2.83 6.63
N GLU A 137 -5.82 -3.15 5.35
CA GLU A 137 -5.40 -4.39 4.67
C GLU A 137 -3.90 -4.49 4.38
N MET A 138 -3.09 -3.70 5.07
CA MET A 138 -1.67 -3.60 4.87
C MET A 138 -0.96 -4.21 6.06
N GLY A 139 -0.50 -5.45 5.97
CA GLY A 139 0.22 -6.13 7.04
C GLY A 139 1.65 -5.61 7.25
N GLY A 140 2.05 -5.43 8.52
CA GLY A 140 3.44 -5.35 8.97
C GLY A 140 4.21 -4.05 8.73
N MET A 141 3.97 -3.33 7.64
CA MET A 141 4.69 -2.08 7.30
C MET A 141 3.75 -0.92 6.97
N PHE A 142 2.83 -0.65 7.89
CA PHE A 142 1.93 0.48 7.82
C PHE A 142 1.91 1.20 9.15
N SER A 143 1.88 2.53 9.11
CA SER A 143 1.73 3.39 10.27
C SER A 143 0.77 4.51 9.93
N VAL A 144 -0.04 4.93 10.91
CA VAL A 144 -0.89 6.11 10.78
C VAL A 144 -0.22 7.26 11.51
N LEU A 145 0.21 8.26 10.75
CA LEU A 145 0.67 9.54 11.28
C LEU A 145 -0.56 10.40 11.63
N LYS A 146 -0.76 10.64 12.93
CA LYS A 146 -1.86 11.47 13.44
C LYS A 146 -1.38 12.90 13.64
N VAL A 147 -1.82 13.81 12.77
CA VAL A 147 -1.44 15.24 12.85
C VAL A 147 -2.60 16.04 13.44
N ARG A 148 -2.36 16.71 14.57
CA ARG A 148 -3.35 17.52 15.30
C ARG A 148 -2.69 18.80 15.82
N GLU A 149 -3.50 19.85 15.93
CA GLU A 149 -3.10 21.04 16.68
C GLU A 149 -3.01 20.75 18.18
N GLY A 150 -2.13 21.48 18.88
CA GLY A 150 -2.07 21.44 20.35
C GLY A 150 -1.46 20.18 20.97
N LEU A 151 -0.85 19.29 20.16
CA LEU A 151 -0.08 18.16 20.69
C LEU A 151 1.18 18.68 21.37
N ALA A 152 1.33 18.36 22.65
CA ALA A 152 2.52 18.73 23.41
C ALA A 152 3.72 17.90 22.95
N SER A 153 4.91 18.53 22.92
CA SER A 153 6.15 17.82 22.64
C SER A 153 6.37 16.69 23.65
N GLY A 154 6.58 15.47 23.15
CA GLY A 154 6.79 14.29 23.98
C GLY A 154 5.52 13.68 24.58
N ASP A 155 4.33 14.16 24.22
CA ASP A 155 3.07 13.47 24.53
C ASP A 155 2.78 12.42 23.45
N TYR A 156 2.80 11.14 23.85
CA TYR A 156 2.57 9.98 22.99
C TYR A 156 1.17 9.38 23.16
N LYS A 157 0.25 10.08 23.84
CA LYS A 157 -1.15 9.63 23.92
C LYS A 157 -1.79 9.64 22.54
N ASP A 158 -2.65 8.66 22.29
CA ASP A 158 -3.45 8.64 21.07
C ASP A 158 -4.48 9.79 21.10
N PRO A 159 -4.42 10.77 20.18
CA PRO A 159 -5.39 11.85 20.11
C PRO A 159 -6.73 11.42 19.49
N GLY A 160 -6.86 10.16 19.09
CA GLY A 160 -8.04 9.60 18.43
C GLY A 160 -8.08 9.87 16.92
N TRP A 161 -9.19 9.51 16.29
CA TRP A 161 -9.41 9.72 14.85
C TRP A 161 -9.67 11.18 14.50
N TYR A 162 -9.23 11.58 13.31
CA TYR A 162 -9.39 12.95 12.84
C TYR A 162 -10.88 13.27 12.63
N LYS A 163 -11.31 14.44 13.10
CA LYS A 163 -12.67 14.92 12.89
C LYS A 163 -12.70 15.71 11.59
N HIS A 164 -13.02 15.03 10.51
CA HIS A 164 -13.16 15.64 9.20
C HIS A 164 -14.26 16.72 9.21
N PRO A 165 -14.02 17.90 8.58
CA PRO A 165 -15.05 18.92 8.44
C PRO A 165 -16.30 18.39 7.72
N GLN A 166 -17.45 18.98 8.01
CA GLN A 166 -18.70 18.56 7.38
C GLN A 166 -18.62 18.68 5.85
N GLY A 167 -18.98 17.62 5.14
CA GLY A 167 -19.01 17.58 3.68
C GLY A 167 -17.67 17.26 3.00
N THR A 168 -16.58 17.02 3.74
CA THR A 168 -15.27 16.68 3.15
C THR A 168 -15.03 15.18 3.01
N VAL A 169 -15.82 14.35 3.71
CA VAL A 169 -15.74 12.89 3.62
C VAL A 169 -16.62 12.42 2.46
N ALA A 170 -16.05 11.54 1.63
CA ALA A 170 -16.81 10.87 0.58
C ALA A 170 -17.99 10.09 1.19
N HIS A 171 -19.15 10.20 0.55
CA HIS A 171 -20.35 9.47 0.93
C HIS A 171 -20.94 8.80 -0.29
N LEU A 172 -21.72 7.75 -0.06
CA LEU A 172 -22.46 7.09 -1.12
C LEU A 172 -23.48 8.08 -1.71
N VAL A 173 -23.44 8.28 -3.02
CA VAL A 173 -24.47 8.99 -3.78
C VAL A 173 -25.47 7.96 -4.26
N ASP A 174 -26.76 8.23 -4.11
CA ASP A 174 -27.81 7.36 -4.66
C ASP A 174 -27.64 7.28 -6.19
N GLU A 175 -27.68 6.08 -6.76
CA GLU A 175 -27.50 5.89 -8.22
C GLU A 175 -28.48 6.72 -9.05
N ARG A 176 -29.63 7.08 -8.47
CA ARG A 176 -30.64 7.95 -9.10
C ARG A 176 -30.20 9.42 -9.19
N ASP A 177 -29.34 9.85 -8.27
CA ASP A 177 -28.84 11.22 -8.16
C ASP A 177 -27.42 11.35 -8.72
N ALA A 178 -26.77 10.22 -9.04
CA ALA A 178 -25.44 10.21 -9.62
C ALA A 178 -25.47 10.65 -11.09
N ALA A 179 -24.84 11.79 -11.38
CA ALA A 179 -24.57 12.18 -12.76
C ALA A 179 -23.77 11.08 -13.46
N ALA A 180 -24.14 10.75 -14.71
CA ALA A 180 -23.43 9.74 -15.48
C ALA A 180 -21.94 10.11 -15.58
N ALA A 181 -21.08 9.26 -15.01
CA ALA A 181 -19.64 9.46 -15.08
C ALA A 181 -19.21 9.49 -16.56
N PRO A 182 -18.45 10.51 -17.01
CA PRO A 182 -17.97 10.56 -18.37
C PRO A 182 -17.04 9.36 -18.60
N ARG A 183 -17.54 8.37 -19.36
CA ARG A 183 -16.73 7.24 -19.80
C ARG A 183 -15.91 7.68 -21.00
N ALA A 184 -14.64 7.30 -21.02
CA ALA A 184 -13.86 7.35 -22.24
C ALA A 184 -14.63 6.56 -23.32
N LYS A 185 -14.70 7.08 -24.54
CA LYS A 185 -15.29 6.32 -25.65
C LYS A 185 -14.50 5.03 -25.80
N ASP A 186 -15.19 3.90 -25.79
CA ASP A 186 -14.59 2.61 -26.13
C ASP A 186 -14.03 2.72 -27.55
N THR A 187 -12.72 2.90 -27.64
CA THR A 187 -11.97 2.94 -28.90
C THR A 187 -11.48 1.55 -29.31
N LEU A 188 -11.75 0.55 -28.47
CA LEU A 188 -11.37 -0.84 -28.68
C LEU A 188 -12.62 -1.63 -29.09
N ASP A 189 -12.56 -2.25 -30.26
CA ASP A 189 -13.57 -3.21 -30.72
C ASP A 189 -13.43 -4.51 -29.88
N PRO A 190 -14.43 -4.89 -29.07
CA PRO A 190 -14.38 -6.08 -28.21
C PRO A 190 -14.35 -7.41 -29.00
N GLN A 191 -14.58 -7.38 -30.32
CA GLN A 191 -14.43 -8.54 -31.21
C GLN A 191 -13.11 -8.55 -31.98
N SER A 192 -12.30 -7.49 -31.87
CA SER A 192 -11.00 -7.43 -32.53
C SER A 192 -10.00 -8.36 -31.84
N THR A 193 -9.59 -9.40 -32.56
CA THR A 193 -8.44 -10.25 -32.20
C THR A 193 -7.10 -9.67 -32.67
N LYS A 194 -7.13 -8.52 -33.36
CA LYS A 194 -5.93 -7.82 -33.81
C LYS A 194 -5.44 -6.88 -32.72
N VAL A 195 -4.44 -7.35 -31.98
CA VAL A 195 -3.58 -6.48 -31.18
C VAL A 195 -2.34 -6.18 -32.02
N ASP A 196 -2.27 -5.00 -32.63
CA ASP A 196 -1.04 -4.53 -33.26
C ASP A 196 -0.07 -4.05 -32.16
N VAL A 197 0.79 -4.97 -31.70
CA VAL A 197 1.86 -4.64 -30.77
C VAL A 197 3.12 -4.32 -31.55
N HIS A 198 3.44 -3.03 -31.72
CA HIS A 198 4.74 -2.61 -32.21
C HIS A 198 5.79 -2.70 -31.10
N ALA A 199 6.31 -3.91 -30.86
CA ALA A 199 7.46 -4.11 -29.98
C ALA A 199 8.72 -3.60 -30.68
N VAL A 200 9.18 -2.41 -30.31
CA VAL A 200 10.51 -1.91 -30.71
C VAL A 200 11.55 -2.63 -29.86
N LYS A 201 12.20 -3.65 -30.41
CA LYS A 201 13.39 -4.24 -29.78
C LYS A 201 14.49 -3.17 -29.72
N PRO A 202 15.17 -2.97 -28.58
CA PRO A 202 16.37 -2.14 -28.55
C PRO A 202 17.38 -2.68 -29.56
N GLY A 203 17.65 -1.93 -30.62
CA GLY A 203 18.64 -2.26 -31.63
C GLY A 203 20.03 -1.92 -31.12
N GLY A 204 20.65 -2.84 -30.39
CA GLY A 204 22.03 -2.65 -29.93
C GLY A 204 22.65 -3.96 -29.48
N SER A 205 23.61 -4.48 -30.25
CA SER A 205 24.50 -5.54 -29.79
C SER A 205 25.43 -4.96 -28.73
N HIS A 206 25.10 -5.11 -27.45
CA HIS A 206 26.09 -4.92 -26.40
C HIS A 206 27.10 -6.06 -26.46
N ARG A 207 28.26 -5.79 -27.05
CA ARG A 207 29.46 -6.60 -26.82
C ARG A 207 29.93 -6.32 -25.40
N HIS A 208 29.84 -7.31 -24.54
CA HIS A 208 30.59 -7.32 -23.28
C HIS A 208 32.05 -7.63 -23.61
N ASN A 209 32.92 -6.63 -23.50
CA ASN A 209 34.35 -6.88 -23.35
C ASN A 209 34.58 -7.20 -21.87
N ASN A 210 34.87 -8.48 -21.59
CA ASN A 210 35.61 -8.87 -20.39
C ASN A 210 37.07 -8.43 -20.54
#